data_AF-A0A5J5A9Y2-F1
#
_entry.id   AF-A0A5J5A9Y2-F1
#
_cell.length_a   1.000
_cell.length_b   1.000
_cell.length_c   1.000
_cell.angle_alpha   90.00
_cell.angle_beta   90.00
_cell.angle_gamma   90.00
#
_symmetry.space_group_name_H-M   'P 1'
#
loop_
_entity.id
_entity.type
_entity.pdbx_description
1 polymer ?
#
loop_
_entity_poly.entity_id
_entity_poly.type
_entity_poly.pdbx_seq_one_letter_code
_entity_poly.pdbx_strand_id
1 'polypeptide(L)'
;MGSYTTLSQSPKLLFRQLFEKESSTYTYLLADASHPEKPALLVDPVDKMVDRDLSLVKDLGLKLIYAINTHVHADHVTGTGLIKSKVPDVKSIISKASNAKADIFVEPGDKIYFGNLFLEVRATPGHTLGCVTYVTGDGPSQPLPRMAFTGDAILIRGCGRTDFQGGSSLQLYKSVHSQIFTLPKDTLLYPAHDYKGFTVSTVGEEILYNPRLTKDEETFKSIMENLNLAYPKMIDIAVPANMVCFKNTGAPDFLKKKEEDRVVIRNPKKFCKFERMSEEGKDRGIAGGDPHHQQEQQPDYGTFQGVANYPQQPVIGFPQPAPPPGASAPYAPPSQYYPHGYQTVPGYAIAEGRPVREHRLPCCGLGVGWFLFIIGFFLAAIPWYVAAFVLLCARIDYREKPGYIACTVAAILATIAVILGATHDDW
;
A
#
# COMPACT_ATOMS: atom_id res chain seq x y z
N MET A 1 -39.86 24.39 30.85
CA MET A 1 -38.89 23.38 30.37
C MET A 1 -38.43 23.81 28.98
N GLY A 2 -37.28 24.47 28.90
CA GLY A 2 -36.70 24.86 27.61
C GLY A 2 -36.09 23.63 26.94
N SER A 3 -36.57 23.29 25.75
CA SER A 3 -35.98 22.27 24.90
C SER A 3 -34.61 22.76 24.45
N TYR A 4 -33.53 22.15 24.94
CA TYR A 4 -32.20 22.34 24.39
C TYR A 4 -32.16 21.64 23.04
N THR A 5 -32.41 22.39 21.96
CA THR A 5 -32.06 21.95 20.62
C THR A 5 -30.55 21.73 20.59
N THR A 6 -30.12 20.48 20.60
CA THR A 6 -28.73 20.11 20.34
C THR A 6 -28.37 20.68 18.96
N LEU A 7 -27.49 21.69 18.95
CA LEU A 7 -26.87 22.17 17.73
C LEU A 7 -26.25 20.97 17.03
N SER A 8 -26.84 20.53 15.92
CA SER A 8 -26.31 19.47 15.07
C SER A 8 -24.92 19.90 14.64
N GLN A 9 -23.89 19.32 15.28
CA GLN A 9 -22.51 19.58 14.91
C GLN A 9 -22.32 19.07 13.48
N SER A 10 -21.80 19.94 12.60
CA SER A 10 -21.44 19.54 11.25
C SER A 10 -20.54 18.31 11.30
N PRO A 11 -20.80 17.29 10.45
CA PRO A 11 -20.14 16.01 10.62
C PRO A 11 -18.63 16.13 10.42
N LYS A 12 -17.86 15.56 11.35
CA LYS A 12 -16.41 15.65 11.38
C LYS A 12 -15.79 14.36 10.86
N LEU A 13 -15.30 14.37 9.62
CA LEU A 13 -14.56 13.24 9.06
C LEU A 13 -13.25 13.05 9.84
N LEU A 14 -13.08 11.86 10.42
CA LEU A 14 -11.78 11.32 10.77
C LEU A 14 -11.30 10.46 9.61
N PHE A 15 -10.08 10.73 9.15
CA PHE A 15 -9.46 10.03 8.03
C PHE A 15 -8.05 9.56 8.39
N ARG A 16 -7.72 8.32 8.03
CA ARG A 16 -6.35 7.80 8.05
C ARG A 16 -6.09 7.00 6.77
N GLN A 17 -4.92 7.24 6.19
CA GLN A 17 -4.33 6.38 5.17
C GLN A 17 -3.26 5.53 5.84
N LEU A 18 -3.34 4.22 5.64
CA LEU A 18 -2.45 3.21 6.20
C LEU A 18 -1.78 2.48 5.03
N PHE A 19 -0.54 2.05 5.20
CA PHE A 19 0.24 1.43 4.12
C PHE A 19 0.66 0.00 4.50
N GLU A 20 0.44 -0.94 3.60
CA GLU A 20 0.98 -2.30 3.65
C GLU A 20 2.17 -2.36 2.68
N LYS A 21 3.34 -2.77 3.19
CA LYS A 21 4.61 -2.61 2.48
C LYS A 21 4.83 -3.68 1.42
N GLU A 22 4.37 -4.91 1.65
CA GLU A 22 4.67 -6.04 0.76
C GLU A 22 3.95 -5.92 -0.58
N SER A 23 2.66 -5.56 -0.58
CA SER A 23 1.85 -5.33 -1.77
C SER A 23 1.80 -3.87 -2.21
N SER A 24 2.33 -2.96 -1.39
CA SER A 24 2.25 -1.50 -1.59
C SER A 24 0.80 -0.98 -1.57
N THR A 25 -0.05 -1.61 -0.77
CA THR A 25 -1.48 -1.29 -0.68
C THR A 25 -1.74 -0.18 0.33
N TYR A 26 -2.60 0.75 -0.05
CA TYR A 26 -3.21 1.69 0.86
C TYR A 26 -4.55 1.17 1.37
N THR A 27 -4.68 1.12 2.70
CA THR A 27 -5.96 0.90 3.39
C THR A 27 -6.44 2.24 3.97
N TYR A 28 -7.72 2.56 3.81
CA TYR A 28 -8.29 3.83 4.27
C TYR A 28 -9.29 3.63 5.39
N LEU A 29 -9.08 4.30 6.53
CA LEU A 29 -10.02 4.35 7.64
C LEU A 29 -10.77 5.68 7.62
N LEU A 30 -12.09 5.61 7.53
CA LEU A 30 -12.99 6.76 7.57
C LEU A 30 -13.95 6.62 8.74
N ALA A 31 -14.25 7.72 9.45
CA ALA A 31 -15.28 7.73 10.48
C ALA A 31 -15.97 9.09 10.61
N ASP A 32 -17.24 9.07 11.03
CA ASP A 32 -17.92 10.28 11.50
C ASP A 32 -17.61 10.46 13.00
N ALA A 33 -16.60 11.28 13.30
CA ALA A 33 -16.12 11.48 14.67
C ALA A 33 -17.05 12.35 15.53
N SER A 34 -18.03 13.03 14.92
CA SER A 34 -19.05 13.81 15.63
C SER A 34 -20.26 12.99 16.04
N HIS A 35 -20.52 11.87 15.35
CA HIS A 35 -21.61 10.97 15.74
C HIS A 35 -21.29 10.30 17.10
N PRO A 36 -22.26 10.16 18.02
CA PRO A 36 -22.02 9.57 19.35
C PRO A 36 -21.38 8.18 19.31
N GLU A 37 -21.78 7.35 18.35
CA GLU A 37 -21.20 6.00 18.16
C GLU A 37 -19.89 5.97 17.36
N LYS A 38 -19.47 7.10 16.76
CA LYS A 38 -18.29 7.18 15.88
C LYS A 38 -18.20 6.05 14.83
N PRO A 39 -19.25 5.86 14.00
CA PRO A 39 -19.29 4.79 13.01
C PRO A 39 -18.17 4.98 11.97
N ALA A 40 -17.51 3.89 11.64
CA ALA A 40 -16.31 3.87 10.82
C ALA A 40 -16.35 2.75 9.77
N LEU A 41 -15.59 2.94 8.69
CA LEU A 41 -15.35 1.92 7.68
C LEU A 41 -13.89 1.85 7.29
N LEU A 42 -13.47 0.67 6.81
CA LEU A 42 -12.17 0.45 6.17
C LEU A 42 -12.37 0.20 4.68
N VAL A 43 -11.55 0.82 3.84
CA VAL A 43 -11.46 0.56 2.39
C VAL A 43 -10.16 -0.20 2.11
N ASP A 44 -10.26 -1.29 1.35
CA ASP A 44 -9.15 -2.16 0.94
C ASP A 44 -8.26 -2.64 2.11
N PRO A 45 -8.82 -3.26 3.16
CA PRO A 45 -8.02 -3.82 4.25
C PRO A 45 -7.27 -5.08 3.79
N VAL A 46 -6.03 -5.24 4.29
CA VAL A 46 -5.16 -6.40 4.00
C VAL A 46 -5.13 -7.38 5.18
N ASP A 47 -5.18 -8.69 4.91
CA ASP A 47 -5.21 -9.76 5.91
C ASP A 47 -4.09 -9.67 6.96
N LYS A 48 -2.85 -9.42 6.52
CA LYS A 48 -1.67 -9.26 7.38
C LYS A 48 -1.73 -8.05 8.30
N MET A 49 -2.57 -7.07 7.97
CA MET A 49 -2.67 -5.80 8.69
C MET A 49 -3.91 -5.70 9.58
N VAL A 50 -4.75 -6.74 9.64
CA VAL A 50 -6.00 -6.71 10.41
C VAL A 50 -5.78 -6.36 11.89
N ASP A 51 -4.74 -6.89 12.54
CA ASP A 51 -4.48 -6.57 13.95
C ASP A 51 -4.04 -5.12 14.16
N ARG A 52 -3.27 -4.55 13.23
CA ARG A 52 -2.92 -3.12 13.22
C ARG A 52 -4.17 -2.27 13.08
N ASP A 53 -5.02 -2.61 12.11
CA ASP A 53 -6.20 -1.83 11.77
C ASP A 53 -7.23 -1.84 12.91
N LEU A 54 -7.49 -3.01 13.49
CA LEU A 54 -8.40 -3.16 14.63
C LEU A 54 -7.87 -2.48 15.90
N SER A 55 -6.55 -2.50 16.12
CA SER A 55 -5.94 -1.76 17.23
C SER A 55 -6.14 -0.26 17.06
N LEU A 56 -5.92 0.29 15.86
CA LEU A 56 -6.15 1.70 15.58
C LEU A 56 -7.62 2.10 15.74
N VAL A 57 -8.55 1.28 15.25
CA VAL A 57 -10.00 1.48 15.44
C VAL A 57 -10.35 1.57 16.93
N LYS A 58 -9.78 0.65 17.74
CA LYS A 58 -9.99 0.63 19.20
C LYS A 58 -9.38 1.85 19.88
N ASP A 59 -8.14 2.22 19.55
CA ASP A 59 -7.43 3.34 20.16
C ASP A 59 -8.11 4.69 19.88
N LEU A 60 -8.74 4.81 18.71
CA LEU A 60 -9.53 5.99 18.33
C LEU A 60 -10.97 5.95 18.86
N GLY A 61 -11.39 4.85 19.51
CA GLY A 61 -12.73 4.66 20.05
C GLY A 61 -13.82 4.66 18.97
N LEU A 62 -13.55 4.02 17.84
CA LEU A 62 -14.45 3.98 16.68
C LEU A 62 -15.30 2.70 16.67
N LYS A 63 -16.52 2.79 16.14
CA LYS A 63 -17.38 1.64 15.85
C LYS A 63 -17.22 1.24 14.39
N LEU A 64 -16.38 0.25 14.11
CA LEU A 64 -16.25 -0.28 12.75
C LEU A 64 -17.55 -0.98 12.34
N ILE A 65 -18.16 -0.51 11.25
CA ILE A 65 -19.42 -1.05 10.71
C ILE A 65 -19.21 -1.77 9.38
N TYR A 66 -18.26 -1.30 8.56
CA TYR A 66 -17.99 -1.87 7.24
C TYR A 66 -16.51 -2.08 6.98
N ALA A 67 -16.20 -3.16 6.27
CA ALA A 67 -14.91 -3.39 5.65
C ALA A 67 -15.16 -3.64 4.16
N ILE A 68 -14.75 -2.71 3.30
CA ILE A 68 -15.17 -2.63 1.91
C ILE A 68 -13.97 -2.79 0.98
N ASN A 69 -14.16 -3.37 -0.20
CA ASN A 69 -13.13 -3.43 -1.23
C ASN A 69 -13.56 -2.69 -2.49
N THR A 70 -12.62 -1.95 -3.10
CA THR A 70 -12.81 -1.31 -4.40
C THR A 70 -12.94 -2.32 -5.54
N HIS A 71 -12.27 -3.46 -5.42
CA HIS A 71 -12.31 -4.56 -6.38
C HIS A 71 -11.78 -5.87 -5.76
N VAL A 72 -11.74 -6.95 -6.55
CA VAL A 72 -11.06 -8.20 -6.17
C VAL A 72 -9.57 -8.02 -6.43
N HIS A 73 -8.78 -7.86 -5.36
CA HIS A 73 -7.33 -7.66 -5.46
C HIS A 73 -6.60 -8.91 -5.94
N ALA A 74 -5.47 -8.72 -6.63
CA ALA A 74 -4.62 -9.80 -7.18
C ALA A 74 -3.22 -9.85 -6.55
N ASP A 75 -2.88 -8.85 -5.75
CA ASP A 75 -1.57 -8.61 -5.14
C ASP A 75 -1.56 -8.97 -3.64
N HIS A 76 -2.72 -8.94 -2.97
CA HIS A 76 -2.87 -9.30 -1.55
C HIS A 76 -4.19 -10.04 -1.28
N VAL A 77 -4.27 -10.70 -0.11
CA VAL A 77 -5.52 -11.29 0.40
C VAL A 77 -6.26 -10.27 1.25
N THR A 78 -7.55 -10.09 0.99
CA THR A 78 -8.39 -9.13 1.72
C THR A 78 -8.50 -9.49 3.20
N GLY A 79 -8.42 -8.47 4.05
CA GLY A 79 -8.62 -8.59 5.49
C GLY A 79 -10.09 -8.67 5.92
N THR A 80 -11.04 -8.45 5.00
CA THR A 80 -12.48 -8.39 5.29
C THR A 80 -13.01 -9.64 6.01
N GLY A 81 -12.64 -10.85 5.57
CA GLY A 81 -13.03 -12.10 6.22
C GLY A 81 -12.52 -12.24 7.65
N LEU A 82 -11.26 -11.88 7.89
CA LEU A 82 -10.65 -11.90 9.22
C LEU A 82 -11.24 -10.84 10.15
N ILE A 83 -11.48 -9.62 9.64
CA ILE A 83 -12.13 -8.54 10.41
C ILE A 83 -13.48 -9.02 10.91
N LYS A 84 -14.31 -9.61 10.04
CA LYS A 84 -15.61 -10.17 10.42
C LYS A 84 -15.53 -11.25 11.49
N SER A 85 -14.49 -12.10 11.43
CA SER A 85 -14.29 -13.13 12.45
C SER A 85 -13.94 -12.55 13.82
N LYS A 86 -13.27 -11.40 13.87
CA LYS A 86 -12.83 -10.72 15.10
C LYS A 86 -13.86 -9.69 15.60
N VAL A 87 -14.66 -9.11 14.71
CA VAL A 87 -15.69 -8.12 15.01
C VAL A 87 -16.98 -8.52 14.28
N PRO A 88 -17.82 -9.38 14.90
CA PRO A 88 -18.95 -10.04 14.22
C PRO A 88 -20.00 -9.11 13.61
N ASP A 89 -20.15 -7.89 14.12
CA ASP A 89 -21.12 -6.90 13.64
C ASP A 89 -20.68 -6.19 12.35
N VAL A 90 -19.40 -6.30 11.97
CA VAL A 90 -18.87 -5.69 10.75
C VAL A 90 -19.40 -6.44 9.53
N LYS A 91 -19.82 -5.70 8.50
CA LYS A 91 -20.23 -6.27 7.22
C LYS A 91 -19.19 -6.00 6.14
N SER A 92 -18.91 -7.03 5.35
CA SER A 92 -18.11 -6.91 4.12
C SER A 92 -18.95 -6.35 2.99
N ILE A 93 -18.40 -5.41 2.23
CA ILE A 93 -19.03 -4.83 1.04
C ILE A 93 -18.09 -4.97 -0.17
N ILE A 94 -18.65 -5.38 -1.31
CA ILE A 94 -17.95 -5.35 -2.60
C ILE A 94 -18.96 -5.11 -3.73
N SER A 95 -18.49 -4.71 -4.90
CA SER A 95 -19.37 -4.53 -6.06
C SER A 95 -20.02 -5.85 -6.47
N LYS A 96 -21.29 -5.78 -6.88
CA LYS A 96 -21.99 -6.95 -7.45
C LYS A 96 -21.31 -7.45 -8.72
N ALA A 97 -20.79 -6.54 -9.53
CA ALA A 97 -20.09 -6.84 -10.79
C ALA A 97 -18.79 -7.64 -10.60
N SER A 98 -18.22 -7.66 -9.38
CA SER A 98 -17.03 -8.47 -9.08
C SER A 98 -17.28 -9.98 -9.05
N ASN A 99 -18.54 -10.41 -8.87
CA ASN A 99 -18.93 -11.80 -8.61
C ASN A 99 -18.28 -12.45 -7.37
N ALA A 100 -17.54 -11.70 -6.55
CA ALA A 100 -17.01 -12.20 -5.29
C ALA A 100 -18.13 -12.32 -4.25
N LYS A 101 -17.88 -13.07 -3.18
CA LYS A 101 -18.79 -13.14 -2.03
C LYS A 101 -18.57 -11.93 -1.12
N ALA A 102 -19.65 -11.39 -0.55
CA ALA A 102 -19.65 -10.40 0.52
C ALA A 102 -20.99 -10.47 1.28
N ASP A 103 -21.14 -9.72 2.37
CA ASP A 103 -22.44 -9.62 3.07
C ASP A 103 -23.38 -8.64 2.38
N ILE A 104 -22.82 -7.60 1.75
CA ILE A 104 -23.55 -6.58 1.00
C ILE A 104 -22.90 -6.41 -0.36
N PHE A 105 -23.73 -6.30 -1.39
CA PHE A 105 -23.31 -5.93 -2.74
C PHE A 105 -23.72 -4.51 -3.05
N VAL A 106 -22.85 -3.78 -3.75
CA VAL A 106 -23.15 -2.43 -4.25
C VAL A 106 -23.20 -2.38 -5.78
N GLU A 107 -24.06 -1.51 -6.27
CA GLU A 107 -24.27 -1.15 -7.68
C GLU A 107 -24.01 0.36 -7.88
N PRO A 108 -23.85 0.83 -9.13
CA PRO A 108 -23.60 2.25 -9.41
C PRO A 108 -24.72 3.14 -8.87
N GLY A 109 -24.37 4.23 -8.19
CA GLY A 109 -25.31 5.17 -7.59
C GLY A 109 -25.70 4.85 -6.14
N ASP A 110 -25.32 3.67 -5.63
CA ASP A 110 -25.51 3.33 -4.22
C ASP A 110 -24.74 4.28 -3.29
N LYS A 111 -25.19 4.36 -2.04
CA LYS A 111 -24.55 5.15 -0.99
C LYS A 111 -24.26 4.29 0.25
N ILE A 112 -23.02 4.31 0.70
CA ILE A 112 -22.57 3.62 1.92
C ILE A 112 -22.49 4.66 3.04
N TYR A 113 -23.46 4.63 3.95
CA TYR A 113 -23.56 5.57 5.06
C TYR A 113 -22.76 5.14 6.29
N PHE A 114 -22.06 6.07 6.92
CA PHE A 114 -21.38 5.90 8.21
C PHE A 114 -21.62 7.15 9.06
N GLY A 115 -22.65 7.11 9.89
CA GLY A 115 -23.16 8.31 10.57
C GLY A 115 -23.87 9.22 9.57
N ASN A 116 -23.53 10.51 9.59
CA ASN A 116 -24.08 11.49 8.65
C ASN A 116 -23.25 11.62 7.35
N LEU A 117 -22.13 10.90 7.26
CA LEU A 117 -21.26 10.86 6.09
C LEU A 117 -21.62 9.68 5.20
N PHE A 118 -21.37 9.81 3.89
CA PHE A 118 -21.54 8.69 2.96
C PHE A 118 -20.49 8.66 1.85
N LEU A 119 -20.30 7.46 1.29
CA LEU A 119 -19.57 7.22 0.04
C LEU A 119 -20.57 6.88 -1.07
N GLU A 120 -20.58 7.66 -2.15
CA GLU A 120 -21.24 7.37 -3.43
C GLU A 120 -20.43 6.30 -4.18
N VAL A 121 -21.12 5.31 -4.74
CA VAL A 121 -20.49 4.24 -5.53
C VAL A 121 -20.54 4.57 -7.01
N ARG A 122 -19.37 4.73 -7.65
CA ARG A 122 -19.25 4.86 -9.11
C ARG A 122 -18.63 3.62 -9.71
N ALA A 123 -19.31 2.99 -10.67
CA ALA A 123 -18.68 1.90 -11.43
C ALA A 123 -17.52 2.44 -12.26
N THR A 124 -16.32 1.91 -12.03
CA THR A 124 -15.12 2.27 -12.78
C THR A 124 -14.38 1.03 -13.29
N PRO A 125 -15.09 0.10 -13.98
CA PRO A 125 -14.49 -1.12 -14.48
C PRO A 125 -13.42 -0.83 -15.53
N GLY A 126 -12.48 -1.76 -15.67
CA GLY A 126 -11.42 -1.69 -16.68
C GLY A 126 -10.12 -2.30 -16.20
N HIS A 127 -9.71 -2.03 -14.95
CA HIS A 127 -8.68 -2.84 -14.31
C HIS A 127 -9.20 -4.27 -14.07
N THR A 128 -10.38 -4.37 -13.46
CA THR A 128 -11.22 -5.57 -13.42
C THR A 128 -12.65 -5.23 -13.83
N LEU A 129 -13.48 -6.24 -14.08
CA LEU A 129 -14.92 -6.05 -14.32
C LEU A 129 -15.67 -5.48 -13.11
N GLY A 130 -15.13 -5.66 -11.91
CA GLY A 130 -15.78 -5.32 -10.64
C GLY A 130 -15.29 -4.02 -10.00
N CYS A 131 -14.40 -3.26 -10.64
CA CYS A 131 -13.86 -2.04 -10.01
C CYS A 131 -14.94 -0.97 -9.79
N VAL A 132 -14.96 -0.43 -8.57
CA VAL A 132 -15.72 0.76 -8.20
C VAL A 132 -14.80 1.82 -7.59
N THR A 133 -15.18 3.08 -7.78
CA THR A 133 -14.59 4.22 -7.10
C THR A 133 -15.60 4.70 -6.06
N TYR A 134 -15.15 4.82 -4.81
CA TYR A 134 -15.97 5.37 -3.74
C TYR A 134 -15.69 6.86 -3.59
N VAL A 135 -16.71 7.71 -3.64
CA VAL A 135 -16.53 9.17 -3.55
C VAL A 135 -17.29 9.71 -2.35
N THR A 136 -16.65 10.51 -1.49
CA THR A 136 -17.37 11.20 -0.41
C THR A 136 -18.52 12.04 -0.98
N GLY A 137 -19.62 12.16 -0.25
CA GLY A 137 -20.81 12.86 -0.76
C GLY A 137 -20.57 14.30 -1.22
N ASP A 138 -21.52 14.82 -2.00
CA ASP A 138 -21.54 16.18 -2.57
C ASP A 138 -22.50 17.14 -1.83
N GLY A 139 -23.12 16.67 -0.74
CA GLY A 139 -24.01 17.48 0.09
C GLY A 139 -23.27 18.54 0.92
N PRO A 140 -23.98 19.57 1.41
CA PRO A 140 -23.39 20.69 2.14
C PRO A 140 -22.74 20.29 3.48
N SER A 141 -23.12 19.14 4.02
CA SER A 141 -22.56 18.54 5.23
C SER A 141 -21.51 17.47 4.93
N GLN A 142 -21.04 17.31 3.69
CA GLN A 142 -20.06 16.29 3.32
C GLN A 142 -18.64 16.90 3.26
N PRO A 143 -17.58 16.05 3.23
CA PRO A 143 -16.20 16.53 3.18
C PRO A 143 -15.92 17.37 1.92
N LEU A 144 -15.21 18.49 2.12
CA LEU A 144 -14.70 19.37 1.08
C LEU A 144 -13.18 19.59 1.27
N PRO A 145 -12.34 19.44 0.23
CA PRO A 145 -12.69 18.93 -1.09
C PRO A 145 -13.20 17.49 -1.02
N ARG A 146 -13.94 17.04 -2.05
CA ARG A 146 -14.37 15.64 -2.14
C ARG A 146 -13.13 14.73 -2.17
N MET A 147 -13.31 13.49 -1.72
CA MET A 147 -12.28 12.46 -1.77
C MET A 147 -12.81 11.27 -2.57
N ALA A 148 -12.02 10.76 -3.52
CA ALA A 148 -12.33 9.59 -4.31
C ALA A 148 -11.29 8.49 -4.05
N PHE A 149 -11.78 7.33 -3.60
CA PHE A 149 -10.99 6.11 -3.39
C PHE A 149 -11.09 5.28 -4.67
N THR A 150 -10.05 5.34 -5.49
CA THR A 150 -10.14 4.98 -6.92
C THR A 150 -9.78 3.54 -7.22
N GLY A 151 -9.45 2.75 -6.19
CA GLY A 151 -8.88 1.42 -6.37
C GLY A 151 -7.68 1.48 -7.30
N ASP A 152 -7.63 0.56 -8.25
CA ASP A 152 -6.62 0.53 -9.32
C ASP A 152 -7.13 1.08 -10.65
N ALA A 153 -8.30 1.75 -10.68
CA ALA A 153 -8.77 2.41 -11.89
C ALA A 153 -7.86 3.59 -12.28
N ILE A 154 -7.51 4.43 -11.31
CA ILE A 154 -6.47 5.45 -11.46
C ILE A 154 -5.49 5.38 -10.31
N LEU A 155 -4.20 5.46 -10.65
CA LEU A 155 -3.07 5.56 -9.74
C LEU A 155 -2.44 6.94 -9.88
N ILE A 156 -1.61 7.35 -8.93
CA ILE A 156 -0.92 8.64 -9.02
C ILE A 156 0.05 8.61 -10.21
N ARG A 157 -0.21 9.45 -11.23
CA ARG A 157 0.51 9.44 -12.52
C ARG A 157 0.49 8.09 -13.23
N GLY A 158 -0.59 7.33 -13.10
CA GLY A 158 -0.73 6.02 -13.73
C GLY A 158 -2.15 5.47 -13.68
N CYS A 159 -2.25 4.17 -13.93
CA CYS A 159 -3.47 3.38 -13.82
C CYS A 159 -3.09 1.90 -13.64
N GLY A 160 -4.02 1.10 -13.14
CA GLY A 160 -3.86 -0.35 -13.06
C GLY A 160 -3.74 -0.99 -14.44
N ARG A 161 -3.13 -2.18 -14.48
CA ARG A 161 -3.07 -3.02 -15.70
C ARG A 161 -4.46 -3.50 -16.10
N THR A 162 -4.64 -3.94 -17.34
CA THR A 162 -5.98 -4.30 -17.87
C THR A 162 -6.01 -5.63 -18.62
N ASP A 163 -4.99 -6.47 -18.43
CA ASP A 163 -4.74 -7.72 -19.15
C ASP A 163 -5.13 -8.99 -18.35
N PHE A 164 -5.67 -8.81 -17.15
CA PHE A 164 -6.15 -9.89 -16.26
C PHE A 164 -7.55 -9.58 -15.71
N GLN A 165 -8.20 -10.54 -15.05
CA GLN A 165 -9.45 -10.36 -14.28
C GLN A 165 -10.61 -9.72 -15.09
N GLY A 166 -10.65 -10.01 -16.39
CA GLY A 166 -11.64 -9.42 -17.31
C GLY A 166 -11.41 -7.93 -17.59
N GLY A 167 -10.19 -7.44 -17.37
CA GLY A 167 -9.79 -6.07 -17.64
C GLY A 167 -9.92 -5.70 -19.13
N SER A 168 -10.04 -4.40 -19.37
CA SER A 168 -10.14 -3.79 -20.70
C SER A 168 -9.64 -2.35 -20.64
N SER A 169 -8.60 -2.03 -21.43
CA SER A 169 -8.05 -0.67 -21.51
C SER A 169 -9.11 0.30 -22.02
N LEU A 170 -9.88 -0.10 -23.04
CA LEU A 170 -10.99 0.70 -23.57
C LEU A 170 -12.02 1.03 -22.48
N GLN A 171 -12.41 0.03 -21.69
CA GLN A 171 -13.37 0.23 -20.61
C GLN A 171 -12.78 1.11 -19.51
N LEU A 172 -11.51 0.91 -19.16
CA LEU A 172 -10.81 1.71 -18.16
C LEU A 172 -10.77 3.19 -18.55
N TYR A 173 -10.40 3.47 -19.79
CA TYR A 173 -10.34 4.82 -20.33
C TYR A 173 -11.70 5.54 -20.19
N LYS A 174 -12.77 4.88 -20.64
CA LYS A 174 -14.15 5.39 -20.55
C LYS A 174 -14.60 5.57 -19.11
N SER A 175 -14.27 4.63 -18.23
CA SER A 175 -14.58 4.71 -16.80
C SER A 175 -13.94 5.93 -16.15
N VAL A 176 -12.63 6.12 -16.34
CA VAL A 176 -11.90 7.26 -15.75
C VAL A 176 -12.45 8.58 -16.29
N HIS A 177 -12.60 8.70 -17.61
CA HIS A 177 -13.04 9.96 -18.22
C HIS A 177 -14.48 10.34 -17.87
N SER A 178 -15.39 9.36 -17.74
CA SER A 178 -16.80 9.63 -17.44
C SER A 178 -17.13 9.73 -15.94
N GLN A 179 -16.39 9.04 -15.07
CA GLN A 179 -16.74 8.92 -13.64
C GLN A 179 -15.79 9.65 -12.71
N ILE A 180 -14.50 9.77 -13.07
CA ILE A 180 -13.47 10.36 -12.20
C ILE A 180 -13.11 11.76 -12.70
N PHE A 181 -12.83 11.95 -13.98
CA PHE A 181 -12.47 13.26 -14.54
C PHE A 181 -13.65 14.24 -14.63
N THR A 182 -14.87 13.77 -14.38
CA THR A 182 -16.08 14.61 -14.23
C THR A 182 -16.27 15.15 -12.81
N LEU A 183 -15.46 14.71 -11.84
CA LEU A 183 -15.46 15.27 -10.49
C LEU A 183 -14.82 16.67 -10.47
N PRO A 184 -15.09 17.50 -9.44
CA PRO A 184 -14.39 18.77 -9.24
C PRO A 184 -12.87 18.58 -9.26
N LYS A 185 -12.14 19.51 -9.88
CA LYS A 185 -10.68 19.41 -10.09
C LYS A 185 -9.87 19.31 -8.80
N ASP A 186 -10.38 19.86 -7.71
CA ASP A 186 -9.79 19.82 -6.37
C ASP A 186 -10.09 18.50 -5.61
N THR A 187 -10.91 17.62 -6.18
CA THR A 187 -11.20 16.30 -5.59
C THR A 187 -9.91 15.50 -5.42
N LEU A 188 -9.65 15.07 -4.19
CA LEU A 188 -8.48 14.25 -3.84
C LEU A 188 -8.67 12.83 -4.36
N LEU A 189 -7.63 12.28 -4.98
CA LEU A 189 -7.59 10.91 -5.49
C LEU A 189 -6.69 10.06 -4.60
N TYR A 190 -7.30 9.04 -4.00
CA TYR A 190 -6.67 8.08 -3.09
C TYR A 190 -6.69 6.69 -3.74
N PRO A 191 -5.58 6.25 -4.37
CA PRO A 191 -5.52 4.97 -5.07
C PRO A 191 -5.42 3.78 -4.12
N ALA A 192 -5.66 2.56 -4.58
CA ALA A 192 -5.36 1.36 -3.78
C ALA A 192 -3.85 1.12 -3.66
N HIS A 193 -3.04 1.58 -4.60
CA HIS A 193 -1.60 1.33 -4.62
C HIS A 193 -0.78 2.56 -5.02
N ASP A 194 0.45 2.63 -4.53
CA ASP A 194 1.50 3.49 -5.10
C ASP A 194 2.87 2.82 -4.92
N TYR A 195 3.72 2.95 -5.94
CA TYR A 195 5.03 2.28 -6.02
C TYR A 195 6.20 3.27 -6.01
N LYS A 196 5.95 4.55 -5.74
CA LYS A 196 6.92 5.65 -5.79
C LYS A 196 6.96 6.49 -4.50
N GLY A 197 6.15 6.15 -3.51
CA GLY A 197 6.03 6.86 -2.24
C GLY A 197 5.06 8.04 -2.27
N PHE A 198 4.22 8.18 -3.31
CA PHE A 198 3.16 9.18 -3.35
C PHE A 198 1.91 8.69 -2.61
N THR A 199 1.24 9.60 -1.92
CA THR A 199 0.11 9.27 -1.04
C THR A 199 -1.24 9.79 -1.56
N VAL A 200 -1.24 10.88 -2.32
CA VAL A 200 -2.47 11.51 -2.84
C VAL A 200 -2.17 12.30 -4.12
N SER A 201 -3.17 12.42 -5.00
CA SER A 201 -3.18 13.33 -6.17
C SER A 201 -4.53 14.06 -6.22
N THR A 202 -4.79 14.82 -7.27
CA THR A 202 -6.10 15.46 -7.51
C THR A 202 -6.60 15.13 -8.91
N VAL A 203 -7.92 15.25 -9.11
CA VAL A 203 -8.53 15.13 -10.44
C VAL A 203 -7.88 16.10 -11.43
N GLY A 204 -7.69 17.37 -11.04
CA GLY A 204 -7.06 18.38 -11.87
C GLY A 204 -5.62 18.03 -12.24
N GLU A 205 -4.84 17.50 -11.30
CA GLU A 205 -3.49 17.05 -11.58
C GLU A 205 -3.46 15.85 -12.54
N GLU A 206 -4.31 14.84 -12.36
CA GLU A 206 -4.31 13.67 -13.24
C GLU A 206 -4.82 13.99 -14.66
N ILE A 207 -5.78 14.92 -14.80
CA ILE A 207 -6.23 15.43 -16.11
C ILE A 207 -5.08 16.12 -16.87
N LEU A 208 -4.15 16.75 -16.16
CA LEU A 208 -3.04 17.47 -16.80
C LEU A 208 -1.80 16.60 -16.99
N TYR A 209 -1.51 15.72 -16.04
CA TYR A 209 -0.18 15.13 -15.88
C TYR A 209 -0.17 13.59 -15.87
N ASN A 210 -1.32 12.90 -15.97
CA ASN A 210 -1.30 11.45 -16.10
C ASN A 210 -0.69 11.06 -17.45
N PRO A 211 0.47 10.35 -17.49
CA PRO A 211 1.18 10.12 -18.74
C PRO A 211 0.40 9.24 -19.73
N ARG A 212 -0.57 8.45 -19.23
CA ARG A 212 -1.38 7.52 -20.03
C ARG A 212 -2.77 8.07 -20.31
N LEU A 213 -3.51 8.42 -19.26
CA LEU A 213 -4.94 8.78 -19.34
C LEU A 213 -5.21 10.17 -19.96
N THR A 214 -4.17 10.96 -20.20
CA THR A 214 -4.23 12.22 -20.98
C THR A 214 -4.11 12.03 -22.48
N LYS A 215 -3.75 10.82 -22.94
CA LYS A 215 -3.72 10.48 -24.36
C LYS A 215 -5.13 10.22 -24.86
N ASP A 216 -5.33 10.27 -26.18
CA ASP A 216 -6.55 9.75 -26.81
C ASP A 216 -6.73 8.25 -26.54
N GLU A 217 -7.94 7.75 -26.75
CA GLU A 217 -8.37 6.40 -26.41
C GLU A 217 -7.52 5.33 -27.13
N GLU A 218 -7.25 5.51 -28.41
CA GLU A 218 -6.45 4.62 -29.24
C GLU A 218 -4.99 4.58 -28.76
N THR A 219 -4.40 5.74 -28.51
CA THR A 219 -3.02 5.84 -27.98
C THR A 219 -2.92 5.23 -26.60
N PHE A 220 -3.89 5.48 -25.71
CA PHE A 220 -3.95 4.86 -24.39
C PHE A 220 -3.99 3.33 -24.50
N LYS A 221 -4.88 2.79 -25.33
CA LYS A 221 -5.01 1.34 -25.56
C LYS A 221 -3.69 0.75 -26.06
N SER A 222 -3.09 1.38 -27.06
CA SER A 222 -1.80 0.95 -27.61
C SER A 222 -0.69 0.94 -26.55
N ILE A 223 -0.61 1.97 -25.70
CA ILE A 223 0.36 2.00 -24.59
C ILE A 223 0.13 0.83 -23.64
N MET A 224 -1.11 0.58 -23.24
CA MET A 224 -1.45 -0.45 -22.26
C MET A 224 -1.17 -1.87 -22.78
N GLU A 225 -1.45 -2.15 -24.06
CA GLU A 225 -1.16 -3.43 -24.71
C GLU A 225 0.35 -3.72 -24.84
N ASN A 226 1.18 -2.69 -24.86
CA ASN A 226 2.63 -2.80 -25.05
C ASN A 226 3.46 -2.67 -23.76
N LEU A 227 2.84 -2.71 -22.57
CA LEU A 227 3.57 -2.58 -21.29
C LEU A 227 4.48 -3.79 -20.97
N ASN A 228 4.23 -4.97 -21.55
CA ASN A 228 5.02 -6.20 -21.35
C ASN A 228 5.34 -6.50 -19.86
N LEU A 229 4.34 -6.36 -19.00
CA LEU A 229 4.50 -6.57 -17.55
C LEU A 229 4.59 -8.05 -17.20
N ALA A 230 5.42 -8.37 -16.20
CA ALA A 230 5.50 -9.72 -15.65
C ALA A 230 4.13 -10.23 -15.15
N TYR A 231 3.97 -11.54 -15.12
CA TYR A 231 2.82 -12.20 -14.52
C TYR A 231 2.68 -11.78 -13.04
N PRO A 232 1.48 -11.37 -12.55
CA PRO A 232 1.34 -10.90 -11.18
C PRO A 232 1.65 -12.02 -10.17
N LYS A 233 2.58 -11.76 -9.25
CA LYS A 233 3.18 -12.80 -8.38
C LYS A 233 2.17 -13.52 -7.48
N MET A 234 1.10 -12.83 -7.07
CA MET A 234 0.13 -13.32 -6.08
C MET A 234 -1.23 -13.68 -6.67
N ILE A 235 -1.48 -13.48 -7.97
CA ILE A 235 -2.83 -13.56 -8.54
C ILE A 235 -3.48 -14.94 -8.36
N ASP A 236 -2.70 -16.02 -8.47
CA ASP A 236 -3.15 -17.40 -8.30
C ASP A 236 -3.56 -17.76 -6.87
N ILE A 237 -3.18 -16.92 -5.89
CA ILE A 237 -3.49 -17.10 -4.47
C ILE A 237 -4.54 -16.08 -4.04
N ALA A 238 -4.27 -14.81 -4.33
CA ALA A 238 -5.09 -13.67 -3.93
C ALA A 238 -6.49 -13.73 -4.56
N VAL A 239 -6.60 -13.93 -5.88
CA VAL A 239 -7.91 -13.89 -6.53
C VAL A 239 -8.84 -14.99 -6.00
N PRO A 240 -8.46 -16.29 -5.96
CA PRO A 240 -9.33 -17.31 -5.38
C PRO A 240 -9.73 -17.04 -3.93
N ALA A 241 -8.79 -16.55 -3.10
CA ALA A 241 -9.06 -16.20 -1.71
C ALA A 241 -10.05 -15.03 -1.58
N ASN A 242 -9.88 -14.00 -2.40
CA ASN A 242 -10.68 -12.78 -2.39
C ASN A 242 -12.09 -13.00 -2.96
N MET A 243 -12.24 -13.90 -3.94
CA MET A 243 -13.55 -14.29 -4.48
C MET A 243 -14.49 -14.90 -3.43
N VAL A 244 -13.94 -15.40 -2.32
CA VAL A 244 -14.73 -15.99 -1.22
C VAL A 244 -14.70 -15.17 0.07
N CYS A 245 -14.33 -13.89 0.01
CA CYS A 245 -14.22 -12.99 1.17
C CYS A 245 -13.27 -13.55 2.24
N PHE A 246 -12.23 -14.29 1.83
CA PHE A 246 -11.31 -14.99 2.72
C PHE A 246 -12.02 -15.65 3.91
N LYS A 247 -13.05 -16.46 3.65
CA LYS A 247 -13.61 -17.30 4.71
C LYS A 247 -12.52 -18.28 5.13
N ASN A 248 -12.22 -18.32 6.42
CA ASN A 248 -11.37 -19.33 7.06
C ASN A 248 -12.08 -20.71 7.06
N THR A 249 -12.64 -21.12 5.92
CA THR A 249 -12.86 -22.53 5.63
C THR A 249 -11.46 -23.09 5.50
N GLY A 250 -11.06 -23.95 6.45
CA GLY A 250 -9.68 -24.44 6.61
C GLY A 250 -8.97 -24.58 5.26
N ALA A 251 -7.76 -24.03 5.21
CA ALA A 251 -6.92 -23.87 4.02
C ALA A 251 -7.39 -24.72 2.82
N PRO A 252 -7.77 -24.12 1.68
CA PRO A 252 -8.16 -24.92 0.52
C PRO A 252 -7.07 -25.96 0.25
N ASP A 253 -7.45 -27.22 0.01
CA ASP A 253 -6.55 -28.37 -0.23
C ASP A 253 -5.44 -28.06 -1.27
N PHE A 254 -5.62 -27.03 -2.09
CA PHE A 254 -4.64 -26.51 -3.03
C PHE A 254 -3.35 -25.96 -2.38
N LEU A 255 -3.41 -25.38 -1.18
CA LEU A 255 -2.22 -24.90 -0.46
C LEU A 255 -1.40 -26.06 0.12
N LYS A 256 -2.06 -27.14 0.57
CA LYS A 256 -1.39 -28.37 1.02
C LYS A 256 -0.71 -29.11 -0.14
N LYS A 257 -1.37 -29.15 -1.30
CA LYS A 257 -0.86 -29.84 -2.50
C LYS A 257 0.43 -29.21 -3.06
N LYS A 258 0.55 -27.88 -3.03
CA LYS A 258 1.77 -27.18 -3.49
C LYS A 258 2.98 -27.40 -2.59
N GLU A 259 2.77 -27.70 -1.31
CA GLU A 259 3.84 -28.00 -0.37
C GLU A 259 4.36 -29.43 -0.57
N GLU A 260 3.48 -30.39 -0.86
CA GLU A 260 3.84 -31.75 -1.31
C GLU A 260 4.55 -31.75 -2.68
N ASP A 261 4.05 -30.97 -3.65
CA ASP A 261 4.66 -30.88 -4.99
C ASP A 261 6.03 -30.18 -4.98
N ARG A 262 6.30 -29.27 -4.03
CA ARG A 262 7.64 -28.66 -3.85
C ARG A 262 8.67 -29.64 -3.29
N VAL A 263 8.26 -30.63 -2.52
CA VAL A 263 9.17 -31.64 -1.95
C VAL A 263 9.57 -32.69 -3.01
N VAL A 264 8.75 -32.90 -4.03
CA VAL A 264 8.96 -33.96 -5.04
C VAL A 264 9.85 -33.53 -6.23
N ILE A 265 10.09 -32.23 -6.44
CA ILE A 265 11.00 -31.76 -7.51
C ILE A 265 12.46 -31.74 -7.01
N ARG A 266 13.00 -32.93 -6.73
CA ARG A 266 14.45 -33.18 -6.58
C ARG A 266 14.87 -34.44 -7.33
N ASN A 267 14.59 -34.53 -8.64
CA ASN A 267 15.41 -35.29 -9.59
C ASN A 267 14.95 -35.13 -11.05
N PRO A 268 15.71 -34.49 -11.95
CA PRO A 268 15.34 -34.43 -13.37
C PRO A 268 16.18 -35.44 -14.16
N LYS A 269 15.83 -36.72 -14.13
CA LYS A 269 16.27 -37.70 -15.15
C LYS A 269 15.20 -38.75 -15.41
N LYS A 270 14.84 -38.86 -16.69
CA LYS A 270 13.97 -39.85 -17.36
C LYS A 270 12.47 -39.54 -17.34
N PHE A 271 11.97 -39.01 -18.45
CA PHE A 271 11.00 -39.73 -19.28
C PHE A 271 11.13 -39.27 -20.75
N CYS A 272 11.67 -40.17 -21.57
CA CYS A 272 11.54 -40.26 -23.03
C CYS A 272 10.36 -41.24 -23.25
N LYS A 273 9.51 -41.27 -24.28
CA LYS A 273 9.60 -40.98 -25.72
C LYS A 273 8.27 -41.48 -26.33
N PHE A 274 7.68 -40.79 -27.31
CA PHE A 274 6.77 -41.27 -28.39
C PHE A 274 6.22 -40.00 -29.07
N GLU A 275 6.24 -39.75 -30.38
CA GLU A 275 6.84 -40.37 -31.56
C GLU A 275 7.01 -39.27 -32.63
N ARG A 276 7.80 -39.58 -33.65
CA ARG A 276 8.39 -38.72 -34.69
C ARG A 276 7.39 -38.39 -35.80
N MET A 277 7.49 -37.20 -36.41
CA MET A 277 7.50 -37.04 -37.87
C MET A 277 8.40 -35.84 -38.25
N SER A 278 9.29 -36.10 -39.21
CA SER A 278 10.30 -35.27 -39.88
C SER A 278 9.66 -34.23 -40.83
N GLU A 279 10.31 -33.17 -41.36
CA GLU A 279 11.63 -33.06 -42.00
C GLU A 279 12.19 -31.61 -41.95
N GLU A 280 13.53 -31.53 -41.84
CA GLU A 280 14.53 -30.64 -42.49
C GLU A 280 14.33 -29.11 -42.58
N GLY A 281 15.31 -28.23 -42.36
CA GLY A 281 16.75 -28.39 -42.07
C GLY A 281 17.51 -27.04 -42.24
N LYS A 282 18.74 -27.03 -41.70
CA LYS A 282 19.87 -26.04 -41.77
C LYS A 282 19.83 -24.80 -40.87
N ASP A 283 20.95 -24.31 -40.32
CA ASP A 283 22.29 -24.81 -39.94
C ASP A 283 23.00 -23.62 -39.22
N ARG A 284 23.92 -23.91 -38.26
CA ARG A 284 24.99 -23.05 -37.67
C ARG A 284 24.57 -21.89 -36.72
N GLY A 285 25.25 -21.60 -35.61
CA GLY A 285 26.56 -22.04 -35.11
C GLY A 285 26.82 -21.54 -33.67
N ILE A 286 27.93 -22.03 -33.10
CA ILE A 286 28.34 -21.99 -31.69
C ILE A 286 29.24 -20.77 -31.38
N ALA A 287 29.05 -20.15 -30.21
CA ALA A 287 30.08 -19.58 -29.31
C ALA A 287 29.36 -19.13 -28.01
N GLY A 288 29.76 -19.43 -26.76
CA GLY A 288 31.09 -19.67 -26.19
C GLY A 288 31.52 -18.41 -25.43
N GLY A 289 31.24 -18.32 -24.12
CA GLY A 289 31.68 -17.22 -23.26
C GLY A 289 31.25 -17.35 -21.79
N ASP A 290 32.23 -17.54 -20.91
CA ASP A 290 32.16 -17.76 -19.45
C ASP A 290 31.87 -16.48 -18.62
N PRO A 291 31.63 -16.58 -17.28
CA PRO A 291 30.77 -15.66 -16.54
C PRO A 291 31.52 -14.52 -15.84
N HIS A 292 30.90 -13.33 -15.81
CA HIS A 292 31.30 -12.24 -14.92
C HIS A 292 30.32 -12.08 -13.76
N HIS A 293 30.90 -12.01 -12.56
CA HIS A 293 30.27 -11.62 -11.29
C HIS A 293 29.35 -10.41 -11.44
N GLN A 294 28.12 -10.53 -10.92
CA GLN A 294 27.33 -9.38 -10.49
C GLN A 294 26.79 -9.61 -9.07
N GLN A 295 27.07 -8.60 -8.25
CA GLN A 295 26.63 -8.38 -6.88
C GLN A 295 25.14 -8.63 -6.69
N GLU A 296 24.80 -9.24 -5.55
CA GLU A 296 23.44 -9.32 -5.01
C GLU A 296 22.84 -7.91 -4.87
N GLN A 297 21.94 -7.56 -5.79
CA GLN A 297 20.98 -6.49 -5.60
C GLN A 297 19.72 -7.08 -4.95
N GLN A 298 19.32 -6.51 -3.81
CA GLN A 298 18.05 -6.80 -3.15
C GLN A 298 16.88 -6.66 -4.14
N PRO A 299 15.96 -7.64 -4.24
CA PRO A 299 14.90 -7.61 -5.24
C PRO A 299 13.75 -6.70 -4.78
N ASP A 300 13.64 -5.56 -5.47
CA ASP A 300 12.55 -4.60 -5.38
C ASP A 300 11.21 -5.23 -5.82
N TYR A 301 10.13 -4.94 -5.10
CA TYR A 301 8.78 -5.40 -5.44
C TYR A 301 8.15 -4.44 -6.45
N GLY A 302 8.41 -4.67 -7.74
CA GLY A 302 7.80 -3.91 -8.83
C GLY A 302 6.95 -4.80 -9.74
N THR A 303 5.62 -4.77 -9.58
CA THR A 303 4.66 -5.29 -10.57
C THR A 303 4.35 -4.27 -11.68
N PHE A 304 4.90 -3.06 -11.59
CA PHE A 304 4.61 -1.94 -12.50
C PHE A 304 5.86 -1.07 -12.69
N GLN A 305 6.57 -1.21 -13.81
CA GLN A 305 7.67 -0.29 -14.15
C GLN A 305 7.11 0.96 -14.84
N GLY A 306 7.42 2.13 -14.28
CA GLY A 306 7.34 3.40 -14.99
C GLY A 306 8.45 3.47 -16.05
N VAL A 307 8.10 3.90 -17.26
CA VAL A 307 9.02 4.04 -18.39
C VAL A 307 10.09 5.08 -18.05
N ALA A 308 11.29 4.63 -17.73
CA ALA A 308 12.49 5.46 -17.72
C ALA A 308 13.19 5.27 -19.07
N ASN A 309 12.98 6.19 -20.02
CA ASN A 309 13.92 6.48 -21.11
C ASN A 309 13.44 7.71 -21.90
N TYR A 310 13.90 8.89 -21.49
CA TYR A 310 14.11 10.02 -22.40
C TYR A 310 15.51 10.60 -22.12
N PRO A 311 16.28 10.98 -23.16
CA PRO A 311 17.58 11.60 -22.97
C PRO A 311 17.44 12.94 -22.26
N GLN A 312 18.31 13.21 -21.29
CA GLN A 312 18.33 14.47 -20.54
C GLN A 312 18.55 15.65 -21.48
N GLN A 313 17.59 16.57 -21.53
CA GLN A 313 17.82 17.90 -22.09
C GLN A 313 18.34 18.85 -21.00
N PRO A 314 19.28 19.76 -21.32
CA PRO A 314 19.83 20.68 -20.35
C PRO A 314 18.77 21.63 -19.79
N VAL A 315 18.84 21.88 -18.48
CA VAL A 315 17.96 22.77 -17.74
C VAL A 315 18.15 24.21 -18.25
N ILE A 316 17.23 24.67 -19.09
CA ILE A 316 17.08 26.08 -19.43
C ILE A 316 16.11 26.67 -18.40
N GLY A 317 16.60 27.59 -17.56
CA GLY A 317 15.80 28.28 -16.56
C GLY A 317 14.63 29.04 -17.19
N PHE A 318 13.45 28.91 -16.58
CA PHE A 318 12.26 29.65 -16.99
C PHE A 318 12.47 31.17 -16.82
N PRO A 319 12.03 32.01 -17.77
CA PRO A 319 12.04 33.46 -17.58
C PRO A 319 10.99 33.88 -16.55
N GLN A 320 11.38 34.75 -15.61
CA GLN A 320 10.46 35.35 -14.65
C GLN A 320 9.48 36.32 -15.35
N PRO A 321 8.20 36.38 -14.93
CA PRO A 321 7.26 37.35 -15.46
C PRO A 321 7.64 38.78 -15.08
N ALA A 322 7.60 39.70 -16.06
CA ALA A 322 7.81 41.12 -15.83
C ALA A 322 6.64 41.72 -15.02
N PRO A 323 6.89 42.58 -14.01
CA PRO A 323 5.85 43.23 -13.24
C PRO A 323 5.10 44.30 -14.06
N PRO A 324 3.81 44.56 -13.77
CA PRO A 324 3.01 45.55 -14.48
C PRO A 324 3.54 46.98 -14.24
N PRO A 325 3.48 47.88 -15.25
CA PRO A 325 3.97 49.24 -15.10
C PRO A 325 3.03 50.09 -14.24
N GLY A 326 3.59 50.69 -13.18
CA GLY A 326 2.96 51.80 -12.45
C GLY A 326 2.52 51.47 -11.01
N ALA A 327 3.47 51.35 -10.09
CA ALA A 327 3.24 51.60 -8.67
C ALA A 327 4.55 52.01 -8.00
N SER A 328 4.74 53.32 -7.86
CA SER A 328 5.80 53.96 -7.10
C SER A 328 5.65 53.66 -5.60
N ALA A 329 6.67 53.06 -4.98
CA ALA A 329 6.87 53.10 -3.52
C ALA A 329 7.59 54.41 -3.13
N PRO A 330 7.51 54.85 -1.85
CA PRO A 330 8.65 54.59 -0.96
C PRO A 330 8.36 54.42 0.56
N TYR A 331 9.35 53.83 1.25
CA TYR A 331 9.60 53.63 2.71
C TYR A 331 8.89 52.41 3.37
N ALA A 332 9.51 51.42 4.05
CA ALA A 332 10.82 51.17 4.71
C ALA A 332 10.96 49.63 5.04
N PRO A 333 11.85 49.13 5.95
CA PRO A 333 13.32 48.98 6.03
C PRO A 333 13.79 47.47 5.91
N PRO A 334 15.07 47.05 6.16
CA PRO A 334 15.67 45.88 5.50
C PRO A 334 15.54 44.51 6.20
N SER A 335 15.40 43.49 5.34
CA SER A 335 15.78 42.07 5.42
C SER A 335 15.83 41.35 6.78
N GLN A 336 14.80 40.53 7.04
CA GLN A 336 14.95 39.31 7.84
C GLN A 336 14.54 38.09 7.00
N TYR A 337 15.46 37.13 6.98
CA TYR A 337 15.39 35.84 6.31
C TYR A 337 14.20 35.03 6.85
N TYR A 338 13.16 34.82 6.04
CA TYR A 338 12.06 33.90 6.36
C TYR A 338 12.16 32.64 5.50
N PRO A 339 12.19 31.44 6.10
CA PRO A 339 12.09 30.19 5.37
C PRO A 339 10.64 29.99 4.89
N HIS A 340 10.49 29.50 3.65
CA HIS A 340 9.21 29.24 3.01
C HIS A 340 8.30 28.32 3.85
N GLY A 341 7.28 28.91 4.47
CA GLY A 341 6.12 28.21 5.02
C GLY A 341 4.98 28.23 4.00
N TYR A 342 4.37 27.06 3.76
CA TYR A 342 3.19 26.94 2.92
C TYR A 342 1.99 27.63 3.58
N GLN A 343 1.18 28.23 2.71
CA GLN A 343 0.01 29.04 3.01
C GLN A 343 -1.12 28.14 3.56
N THR A 344 -1.44 28.28 4.85
CA THR A 344 -2.58 27.61 5.49
C THR A 344 -3.89 28.27 5.07
N VAL A 345 -4.79 27.50 4.44
CA VAL A 345 -6.19 27.88 4.24
C VAL A 345 -6.91 27.81 5.60
N PRO A 346 -7.69 28.82 6.02
CA PRO A 346 -8.39 28.79 7.30
C PRO A 346 -9.60 27.85 7.22
N GLY A 347 -9.65 26.79 8.05
CA GLY A 347 -10.92 26.07 8.23
C GLY A 347 -10.87 24.68 8.86
N TYR A 348 -9.80 23.91 8.72
CA TYR A 348 -9.72 22.58 9.32
C TYR A 348 -8.32 22.31 9.85
N ALA A 349 -8.26 21.79 11.07
CA ALA A 349 -7.05 21.13 11.56
C ALA A 349 -6.86 19.86 10.71
N ILE A 350 -6.17 20.00 9.59
CA ILE A 350 -5.30 18.95 9.09
C ILE A 350 -4.33 18.75 10.24
N ALA A 351 -4.65 17.81 11.14
CA ALA A 351 -3.59 17.13 11.85
C ALA A 351 -2.82 16.44 10.73
N GLU A 352 -1.82 17.15 10.20
CA GLU A 352 -0.73 16.53 9.48
C GLU A 352 -0.40 15.33 10.36
N GLY A 353 -0.69 14.15 9.84
CA GLY A 353 -0.16 12.95 10.43
C GLY A 353 1.33 13.21 10.39
N ARG A 354 1.89 13.69 11.51
CA ARG A 354 3.31 13.54 11.75
C ARG A 354 3.52 12.09 11.35
N PRO A 355 4.39 11.79 10.37
CA PRO A 355 4.71 10.40 10.06
C PRO A 355 4.91 9.78 11.43
N VAL A 356 4.17 8.70 11.74
CA VAL A 356 4.29 8.05 13.05
C VAL A 356 5.77 7.79 13.15
N ARG A 357 6.43 8.67 13.91
CA ARG A 357 7.88 8.70 13.96
C ARG A 357 8.08 7.53 14.88
N GLU A 358 8.34 6.37 14.28
CA GLU A 358 8.64 5.16 15.04
C GLU A 358 9.54 5.62 16.17
N HIS A 359 9.17 5.29 17.41
CA HIS A 359 9.88 5.78 18.58
C HIS A 359 11.38 5.61 18.32
N ARG A 360 12.15 6.71 18.46
CA ARG A 360 13.59 6.61 18.26
C ARG A 360 14.08 5.50 19.16
N LEU A 361 14.76 4.54 18.56
CA LEU A 361 15.36 3.46 19.32
C LEU A 361 16.22 4.05 20.44
N PRO A 362 16.21 3.46 21.65
CA PRO A 362 17.08 3.89 22.74
C PRO A 362 18.55 3.92 22.31
N CYS A 363 19.40 4.61 23.06
CA CYS A 363 20.84 4.73 22.78
C CYS A 363 21.13 5.44 21.43
N CYS A 364 20.66 6.68 21.29
CA CYS A 364 20.95 7.53 20.12
C CYS A 364 20.51 6.93 18.76
N GLY A 365 19.50 6.05 18.75
CA GLY A 365 18.98 5.41 17.53
C GLY A 365 19.62 4.07 17.18
N LEU A 366 20.57 3.58 17.99
CA LEU A 366 21.26 2.31 17.77
C LEU A 366 20.43 1.09 18.22
N GLY A 367 19.51 1.26 19.16
CA GLY A 367 18.72 0.17 19.75
C GLY A 367 19.46 -0.54 20.87
N VAL A 368 18.69 -1.08 21.83
CA VAL A 368 19.25 -1.68 23.05
C VAL A 368 20.07 -2.93 22.72
N GLY A 369 19.61 -3.77 21.78
CA GLY A 369 20.33 -4.98 21.38
C GLY A 369 21.74 -4.70 20.83
N TRP A 370 21.90 -3.69 19.97
CA TRP A 370 23.21 -3.32 19.42
C TRP A 370 24.10 -2.63 20.44
N PHE A 371 23.52 -1.83 21.34
CA PHE A 371 24.27 -1.26 22.45
C PHE A 371 24.85 -2.36 23.36
N LEU A 372 24.01 -3.34 23.76
CA LEU A 372 24.43 -4.49 24.57
C LEU A 372 25.51 -5.33 23.86
N PHE A 373 25.41 -5.47 22.53
CA PHE A 373 26.40 -6.17 21.73
C PHE A 373 27.78 -5.49 21.82
N ILE A 374 27.83 -4.17 21.63
CA ILE A 374 29.09 -3.41 21.65
C ILE A 374 29.71 -3.40 23.06
N ILE A 375 28.91 -3.13 24.10
CA ILE A 375 29.45 -3.06 25.47
C ILE A 375 29.91 -4.43 25.99
N GLY A 376 29.38 -5.53 25.44
CA GLY A 376 29.78 -6.87 25.85
C GLY A 376 31.24 -7.21 25.54
N PHE A 377 31.87 -6.54 24.57
CA PHE A 377 33.31 -6.63 24.35
C PHE A 377 34.14 -6.01 25.49
N PHE A 378 33.58 -5.02 26.21
CA PHE A 378 34.26 -4.32 27.30
C PHE A 378 33.91 -4.87 28.69
N LEU A 379 32.78 -5.57 28.81
CA LEU A 379 32.23 -6.05 30.08
C LEU A 379 32.17 -7.58 30.16
N ALA A 380 33.18 -8.25 29.60
CA ALA A 380 33.39 -9.69 29.71
C ALA A 380 32.15 -10.53 29.39
N ALA A 381 31.48 -10.25 28.27
CA ALA A 381 30.31 -10.98 27.77
C ALA A 381 29.02 -10.92 28.64
N ILE A 382 29.05 -10.37 29.86
CA ILE A 382 27.88 -10.28 30.77
C ILE A 382 26.66 -9.62 30.06
N PRO A 383 26.81 -8.48 29.35
CA PRO A 383 25.70 -7.87 28.62
C PRO A 383 25.07 -8.76 27.53
N TRP A 384 25.84 -9.67 26.93
CA TRP A 384 25.33 -10.58 25.89
C TRP A 384 24.35 -11.61 26.48
N TYR A 385 24.62 -12.11 27.69
CA TYR A 385 23.70 -13.03 28.39
C TYR A 385 22.41 -12.32 28.84
N VAL A 386 22.51 -11.07 29.28
CA VAL A 386 21.33 -10.24 29.61
C VAL A 386 20.46 -10.03 28.38
N ALA A 387 21.07 -9.72 27.23
CA ALA A 387 20.37 -9.59 25.96
C ALA A 387 19.70 -10.90 25.53
N ALA A 388 20.36 -12.05 25.69
CA ALA A 388 19.79 -13.36 25.38
C ALA A 388 18.58 -13.68 26.28
N PHE A 389 18.64 -13.35 27.57
CA PHE A 389 17.51 -13.50 28.49
C PHE A 389 16.33 -12.61 28.09
N VAL A 390 16.57 -11.34 27.74
CA VAL A 390 15.54 -10.41 27.27
C VAL A 390 14.89 -10.93 25.97
N LEU A 391 15.67 -11.51 25.05
CA LEU A 391 15.16 -12.12 23.81
C LEU A 391 14.18 -13.28 24.07
N LEU A 392 14.42 -14.07 25.13
CA LEU A 392 13.58 -15.20 25.49
C LEU A 392 12.34 -14.80 26.29
N CYS A 393 12.45 -13.76 27.12
CA CYS A 393 11.43 -13.43 28.12
C CYS A 393 10.59 -12.18 27.80
N ALA A 394 10.98 -11.36 26.81
CA ALA A 394 10.30 -10.12 26.49
C ALA A 394 9.75 -10.09 25.05
N ARG A 395 8.65 -9.35 24.86
CA ARG A 395 8.20 -8.97 23.51
C ARG A 395 9.06 -7.82 23.02
N ILE A 396 9.97 -8.10 22.09
CA ILE A 396 10.92 -7.14 21.53
C ILE A 396 10.43 -6.63 20.17
N ASP A 397 10.60 -5.33 19.96
CA ASP A 397 10.39 -4.68 18.67
C ASP A 397 11.23 -5.39 17.58
N TYR A 398 10.63 -5.64 16.42
CA TYR A 398 11.28 -6.33 15.31
C TYR A 398 12.58 -5.64 14.86
N ARG A 399 12.69 -4.32 15.05
CA ARG A 399 13.88 -3.53 14.70
C ARG A 399 15.07 -3.80 15.61
N GLU A 400 14.84 -4.18 16.86
CA GLU A 400 15.92 -4.49 17.82
C GLU A 400 16.35 -5.97 17.77
N LYS A 401 15.50 -6.87 17.25
CA LYS A 401 15.76 -8.32 17.19
C LYS A 401 17.14 -8.68 16.63
N PRO A 402 17.65 -8.06 15.53
CA PRO A 402 18.97 -8.41 15.00
C PRO A 402 20.10 -8.23 16.04
N GLY A 403 20.06 -7.15 16.83
CA GLY A 403 21.07 -6.88 17.86
C GLY A 403 21.02 -7.88 19.02
N TYR A 404 19.83 -8.27 19.46
CA TYR A 404 19.66 -9.30 20.50
C TYR A 404 20.06 -10.71 20.01
N ILE A 405 19.80 -11.03 18.73
CA ILE A 405 20.26 -12.27 18.10
C ILE A 405 21.79 -12.30 18.05
N ALA A 406 22.43 -11.19 17.64
CA ALA A 406 23.88 -11.07 17.64
C ALA A 406 24.48 -11.27 19.04
N CYS A 407 23.87 -10.68 20.07
CA CYS A 407 24.26 -10.93 21.46
C CYS A 407 24.12 -12.40 21.86
N THR A 408 23.02 -13.06 21.48
CA THR A 408 22.81 -14.48 21.80
C THR A 408 23.89 -15.36 21.16
N VAL A 409 24.23 -15.10 19.89
CA VAL A 409 25.32 -15.81 19.21
C VAL A 409 26.66 -15.57 19.92
N ALA A 410 26.96 -14.31 20.27
CA ALA A 410 28.19 -13.96 20.98
C ALA A 410 28.26 -14.62 22.38
N ALA A 411 27.15 -14.68 23.12
CA ALA A 411 27.06 -15.38 24.40
C ALA A 411 27.32 -16.89 24.25
N ILE A 412 26.79 -17.54 23.20
CA ILE A 412 27.06 -18.95 22.92
C ILE A 412 28.54 -19.16 22.62
N LEU A 413 29.13 -18.33 21.75
CA LEU A 413 30.56 -18.42 21.42
C LEU A 413 31.47 -18.19 22.63
N ALA A 414 31.14 -17.20 23.47
CA ALA A 414 31.87 -16.94 24.72
C ALA A 414 31.78 -18.15 25.67
N THR A 415 30.60 -18.77 25.79
CA THR A 415 30.40 -19.97 26.59
C THR A 415 31.22 -21.13 26.06
N ILE A 416 31.24 -21.35 24.73
CA ILE A 416 32.06 -22.38 24.09
C ILE A 416 33.55 -22.14 24.34
N ALA A 417 34.04 -20.90 24.23
CA ALA A 417 35.43 -20.56 24.48
C ALA A 417 35.86 -20.83 25.93
N VAL A 418 34.98 -20.54 26.90
CA VAL A 418 35.20 -20.86 28.32
C VAL A 418 35.21 -22.38 28.55
N ILE A 419 34.25 -23.11 27.97
CA ILE A 419 34.14 -24.57 28.13
C ILE A 419 35.33 -25.31 27.47
N LEU A 420 35.75 -24.86 26.28
CA LEU A 420 36.87 -25.45 25.54
C LEU A 420 38.24 -25.03 26.07
N GLY A 421 38.29 -24.23 27.15
CA GLY A 421 39.54 -23.93 27.84
C GLY A 421 40.49 -23.04 27.06
N ALA A 422 40.00 -22.02 26.35
CA ALA A 422 40.84 -20.96 25.79
C ALA A 422 41.47 -20.02 26.85
N THR A 423 41.56 -20.48 28.10
CA THR A 423 42.34 -19.89 29.20
C THR A 423 43.34 -20.88 29.80
N HIS A 424 43.64 -22.00 29.13
CA HIS A 424 44.83 -22.77 29.43
C HIS A 424 46.01 -22.14 28.69
N ASP A 425 46.71 -21.22 29.36
CA ASP A 425 48.15 -21.06 29.19
C ASP A 425 48.78 -21.02 30.58
N ASP A 426 49.77 -21.88 30.74
CA ASP A 426 50.51 -22.20 31.95
C ASP A 426 51.10 -20.97 32.65
N TRP A 427 51.01 -20.97 33.99
CA TRP A 427 51.96 -20.32 34.89
C TRP A 427 52.67 -21.38 35.72
#